data_AF-A0A927U9Q8-F1
#
_entry.id   AF-A0A927U9Q8-F1
#
_cell.length_a   1.000
_cell.length_b   1.000
_cell.length_c   1.000
_cell.angle_alpha   90.00
_cell.angle_beta   90.00
_cell.angle_gamma   90.00
#
_symmetry.space_group_name_H-M   'P 1'
#
loop_
_entity.id
_entity.type
_entity.pdbx_description
1 polymer ?
#
loop_
_entity_poly.entity_id
_entity_poly.type
_entity_poly.pdbx_seq_one_letter_code
_entity_poly.pdbx_strand_id
1 'polypeptide(L)'
;MARLYSEVHYNWVSDNIKNCSSIKELYELSLKELDWNISLNQFKSYLKNHKLNTGYKRTKDDAKVFWNKQRLNWLRENAPGRSRKEILELWNKAHPNEQLALNQIIAAMKNKHITNGRDTRFEKGHKCEYGWKKGQRPSIATEFKKGNVPHNQKPIGTISVRTDKNGIPYRWIKIGDNKWEMYHRHIWKKTYGEVPSGMVITFKDGNQEHCEINNLALITKEENVAIMRFRMTKNRTAEQFEAIKTITDIGFKIKELQTA
;
A
#
# COMPACT_ATOMS: atom_id res chain seq x y z
N MET A 1 -30.13 -28.81 5.37
CA MET A 1 -30.48 -27.63 4.56
C MET A 1 -30.82 -28.12 3.16
N ALA A 2 -32.08 -28.01 2.75
CA ALA A 2 -32.50 -28.39 1.40
C ALA A 2 -31.70 -27.58 0.38
N ARG A 3 -31.03 -28.24 -0.57
CA ARG A 3 -30.48 -27.53 -1.73
C ARG A 3 -31.68 -26.88 -2.43
N LEU A 4 -31.72 -25.55 -2.49
CA LEU A 4 -32.74 -24.79 -3.22
C LEU A 4 -32.83 -25.20 -4.71
N TYR A 5 -31.83 -25.92 -5.22
CA TYR A 5 -31.67 -26.27 -6.62
C TYR A 5 -31.27 -27.74 -6.76
N SER A 6 -32.02 -28.50 -7.55
CA SER A 6 -31.74 -29.91 -7.84
C SER A 6 -30.62 -30.05 -8.88
N GLU A 7 -30.01 -31.23 -8.92
CA GLU A 7 -28.94 -31.59 -9.88
C GLU A 7 -29.41 -31.46 -11.34
N VAL A 8 -30.73 -31.63 -11.57
CA VAL A 8 -31.41 -31.41 -12.85
C VAL A 8 -31.24 -29.97 -13.36
N HIS A 9 -31.35 -28.97 -12.47
CA HIS A 9 -31.18 -27.56 -12.85
C HIS A 9 -29.74 -27.26 -13.25
N TYR A 10 -28.77 -27.83 -12.54
CA TYR A 10 -27.35 -27.62 -12.85
C TYR A 10 -26.99 -28.19 -14.22
N ASN A 11 -27.41 -29.42 -14.50
CA ASN A 11 -27.12 -30.09 -15.77
C ASN A 11 -27.77 -29.34 -16.94
N TRP A 12 -29.06 -29.01 -16.83
CA TRP A 12 -29.76 -28.28 -17.88
C TRP A 12 -29.13 -26.91 -18.17
N VAL A 13 -28.78 -26.14 -17.13
CA VAL A 13 -28.12 -24.84 -17.31
C VAL A 13 -26.74 -25.00 -17.93
N SER A 14 -25.94 -25.98 -17.47
CA SER A 14 -24.60 -26.25 -18.01
C SER A 14 -24.63 -26.60 -19.52
N ASP A 15 -25.65 -27.33 -19.96
CA ASP A 15 -25.78 -27.75 -21.36
C ASP A 15 -26.27 -26.61 -22.26
N ASN A 16 -27.12 -25.72 -21.74
CA ASN A 16 -27.74 -24.65 -22.52
C ASN A 16 -26.99 -23.30 -22.46
N ILE A 17 -26.09 -23.09 -21.48
CA ILE A 17 -25.43 -21.80 -21.24
C ILE A 17 -24.58 -21.30 -22.43
N LYS A 18 -24.05 -22.20 -23.26
CA LYS A 18 -23.26 -21.87 -24.46
C LYS A 18 -24.10 -21.61 -25.70
N ASN A 19 -25.37 -22.04 -25.69
CA ASN A 19 -26.27 -21.96 -26.84
C ASN A 19 -27.11 -20.67 -26.83
N CYS A 20 -27.21 -20.00 -25.68
CA CYS A 20 -27.94 -18.73 -25.56
C CYS A 20 -27.04 -17.52 -25.81
N SER A 21 -27.58 -16.52 -26.51
CA SER A 21 -26.89 -15.27 -26.82
C SER A 21 -26.79 -14.32 -25.62
N SER A 22 -27.72 -14.46 -24.66
CA SER A 22 -27.76 -13.62 -23.46
C SER A 22 -28.19 -14.39 -22.21
N ILE A 23 -27.78 -13.91 -21.03
CA ILE A 23 -28.22 -14.46 -19.74
C ILE A 23 -29.74 -14.31 -19.55
N LYS A 24 -30.36 -13.30 -20.18
CA LYS A 24 -31.80 -13.06 -20.10
C LYS A 24 -32.58 -14.13 -20.88
N GLU A 25 -32.11 -14.46 -22.08
CA GLU A 25 -32.69 -15.53 -22.91
C GLU A 25 -32.59 -16.90 -22.24
N LEU A 26 -31.41 -17.23 -21.67
CA LEU A 26 -31.22 -18.47 -20.90
C LEU A 26 -32.18 -18.56 -19.69
N TYR A 27 -32.41 -17.43 -19.02
CA TYR A 27 -33.35 -17.36 -17.90
C TYR A 27 -34.80 -17.62 -18.34
N GLU A 28 -35.27 -16.99 -19.42
CA GLU A 28 -36.63 -17.18 -19.93
C GLU A 28 -36.89 -18.63 -20.38
N LEU A 29 -35.90 -19.28 -21.01
CA LEU A 29 -35.96 -20.70 -21.35
C LEU A 29 -36.01 -21.60 -20.11
N SER A 30 -35.25 -21.25 -19.07
CA SER A 30 -35.25 -22.01 -17.81
C SER A 30 -36.59 -21.95 -17.08
N LEU A 31 -37.32 -20.83 -17.18
CA LEU A 31 -38.67 -20.71 -16.64
C LEU A 31 -39.66 -21.63 -17.38
N LYS A 32 -39.50 -21.78 -18.70
CA LYS A 32 -40.41 -22.54 -19.54
C LYS A 32 -40.21 -24.06 -19.44
N GLU A 33 -38.96 -24.51 -19.43
CA GLU A 33 -38.63 -25.95 -19.48
C GLU A 33 -38.55 -26.62 -18.11
N LEU A 34 -38.17 -25.87 -17.07
CA LEU A 34 -37.94 -26.40 -15.72
C LEU A 34 -38.97 -25.91 -14.69
N ASP A 35 -39.94 -25.09 -15.11
CA ASP A 35 -40.91 -24.39 -14.24
C ASP A 35 -40.22 -23.70 -13.04
N TRP A 36 -39.05 -23.11 -13.32
CA TRP A 36 -38.13 -22.69 -12.27
C TRP A 36 -38.50 -21.32 -11.70
N ASN A 37 -39.37 -21.27 -10.68
CA ASN A 37 -39.88 -20.01 -10.12
C ASN A 37 -38.86 -19.22 -9.28
N ILE A 38 -37.87 -18.61 -9.93
CA ILE A 38 -36.88 -17.70 -9.34
C ILE A 38 -36.78 -16.40 -10.14
N SER A 39 -36.35 -15.32 -9.49
CA SER A 39 -36.10 -14.04 -10.16
C SER A 39 -34.81 -14.05 -10.98
N LEU A 40 -34.72 -13.20 -12.00
CA LEU A 40 -33.52 -13.02 -12.82
C LEU A 40 -32.24 -12.73 -11.99
N ASN A 41 -32.36 -12.03 -10.86
CA ASN A 41 -31.24 -11.75 -9.97
C ASN A 41 -30.80 -12.98 -9.18
N GLN A 42 -31.73 -13.81 -8.72
CA GLN A 42 -31.44 -15.10 -8.09
C GLN A 42 -30.78 -16.05 -9.10
N PHE A 43 -31.25 -16.06 -10.35
CA PHE A 43 -30.65 -16.84 -11.44
C PHE A 43 -29.21 -16.40 -11.75
N LYS A 44 -28.95 -15.09 -11.81
CA LYS A 44 -27.58 -14.56 -11.94
C LYS A 44 -26.69 -14.94 -10.76
N SER A 45 -27.22 -14.89 -9.54
CA SER A 45 -26.48 -15.31 -8.34
C SER A 45 -26.18 -16.82 -8.37
N TYR A 46 -27.12 -17.63 -8.84
CA TYR A 46 -26.94 -19.07 -9.03
C TYR A 46 -25.78 -19.36 -9.98
N LEU A 47 -25.77 -18.75 -11.18
CA LEU A 47 -24.69 -18.91 -12.15
C LEU A 47 -23.32 -18.56 -11.56
N LYS A 48 -23.22 -17.43 -10.83
CA LYS A 48 -22.00 -16.98 -10.18
C LYS A 48 -21.50 -17.98 -9.12
N ASN A 49 -22.40 -18.45 -8.25
CA ASN A 49 -22.06 -19.37 -7.15
C ASN A 49 -21.61 -20.74 -7.69
N HIS A 50 -22.20 -21.18 -8.80
CA HIS A 50 -21.85 -22.42 -9.48
C HIS A 50 -20.73 -22.28 -10.52
N LYS A 51 -20.13 -21.08 -10.66
CA LYS A 51 -19.06 -20.76 -11.62
C LYS A 51 -19.43 -21.07 -13.08
N LEU A 52 -20.72 -20.98 -13.41
CA LEU A 52 -21.25 -21.17 -14.76
C LEU A 52 -21.20 -19.83 -15.50
N ASN A 53 -20.25 -19.69 -16.41
CA ASN A 53 -20.03 -18.47 -17.19
C ASN A 53 -20.48 -18.68 -18.65
N THR A 54 -21.19 -17.71 -19.22
CA THR A 54 -21.63 -17.73 -20.64
C THR A 54 -20.48 -17.63 -21.64
N GLY A 55 -19.25 -17.38 -21.20
CA GLY A 55 -18.10 -17.15 -22.08
C GLY A 55 -18.20 -15.87 -22.93
N TYR A 56 -19.33 -15.16 -22.88
CA TYR A 56 -19.56 -13.91 -23.57
C TYR A 56 -18.58 -12.84 -23.05
N LYS A 57 -17.62 -12.49 -23.89
CA LYS A 57 -16.74 -11.35 -23.67
C LYS A 57 -17.40 -10.15 -24.32
N ARG A 58 -17.83 -9.18 -23.52
CA ARG A 58 -18.26 -7.88 -24.02
C ARG A 58 -17.13 -7.31 -24.88
N THR A 59 -17.38 -7.13 -26.17
CA THR A 59 -16.38 -6.55 -27.06
C THR A 59 -16.28 -5.05 -26.76
N LYS A 60 -15.14 -4.44 -27.09
CA LYS A 60 -14.95 -2.99 -26.91
C LYS A 60 -15.98 -2.17 -27.73
N ASP A 61 -16.57 -2.79 -28.75
CA ASP A 61 -17.47 -2.18 -29.71
C ASP A 61 -18.94 -2.16 -29.25
N ASP A 62 -19.31 -2.97 -28.25
CA ASP A 62 -20.69 -3.04 -27.70
C ASP A 62 -21.06 -1.82 -26.82
N ALA A 63 -20.13 -0.91 -26.55
CA ALA A 63 -20.41 0.37 -25.91
C ALA A 63 -20.48 1.46 -26.98
N LYS A 64 -21.59 2.21 -27.07
CA LYS A 64 -21.64 3.49 -27.83
C LYS A 64 -20.53 4.42 -27.30
N VAL A 65 -19.37 4.41 -27.93
CA VAL A 65 -18.23 5.24 -27.52
C VAL A 65 -18.56 6.67 -27.89
N PHE A 66 -18.81 7.50 -26.88
CA PHE A 66 -19.04 8.93 -27.05
C PHE A 66 -17.91 9.56 -27.90
N TRP A 67 -16.65 9.24 -27.61
CA TRP A 67 -15.49 9.69 -28.39
C TRP A 67 -15.26 8.88 -29.68
N ASN A 68 -16.07 9.17 -30.70
CA ASN A 68 -15.92 8.61 -32.05
C ASN A 68 -14.84 9.34 -32.88
N LYS A 69 -14.56 8.84 -34.09
CA LYS A 69 -13.52 9.38 -34.97
C LYS A 69 -13.74 10.87 -35.29
N GLN A 70 -14.99 11.29 -35.54
CA GLN A 70 -15.34 12.67 -35.87
C GLN A 70 -15.03 13.63 -34.70
N ARG A 71 -15.50 13.29 -33.49
CA ARG A 71 -15.26 14.09 -32.29
C ARG A 71 -13.77 14.18 -31.94
N LEU A 72 -13.03 13.09 -32.16
CA LEU A 72 -11.58 13.08 -31.95
C LEU A 72 -10.83 13.92 -32.99
N ASN A 73 -11.28 13.95 -34.24
CA ASN A 73 -10.69 14.82 -35.26
C ASN A 73 -10.93 16.30 -34.92
N TRP A 74 -12.15 16.65 -34.50
CA TRP A 74 -12.44 18.01 -34.03
C TRP A 74 -11.51 18.43 -32.89
N LEU A 75 -11.28 17.54 -31.90
CA LEU A 75 -10.34 17.82 -30.82
C LEU A 75 -8.90 18.01 -31.32
N ARG A 76 -8.44 17.22 -32.29
CA ARG A 76 -7.08 17.36 -32.84
C ARG A 76 -6.87 18.67 -33.59
N GLU A 77 -7.90 19.15 -34.28
CA GLU A 77 -7.85 20.43 -35.02
C GLU A 77 -7.88 21.63 -34.07
N ASN A 78 -8.67 21.55 -32.98
CA ASN A 78 -8.91 22.69 -32.09
C ASN A 78 -7.98 22.75 -30.87
N ALA A 79 -7.34 21.63 -30.48
CA ALA A 79 -6.47 21.57 -29.31
C ALA A 79 -5.17 22.40 -29.40
N PRO A 80 -4.45 22.48 -30.52
CA PRO A 80 -3.15 23.16 -30.58
C PRO A 80 -3.22 24.63 -30.13
N GLY A 81 -2.30 25.03 -29.25
CA GLY A 81 -2.18 26.39 -28.70
C GLY A 81 -3.21 26.76 -27.62
N ARG A 82 -4.26 25.96 -27.39
CA ARG A 82 -5.39 26.32 -26.53
C ARG A 82 -5.37 25.66 -25.16
N SER A 83 -5.87 26.35 -24.14
CA SER A 83 -5.96 25.82 -22.79
C SER A 83 -7.11 24.82 -22.75
N ARG A 84 -7.07 23.87 -21.82
CA ARG A 84 -8.17 22.89 -21.70
C ARG A 84 -9.52 23.54 -21.41
N LYS A 85 -9.52 24.73 -20.77
CA LYS A 85 -10.71 25.55 -20.56
C LYS A 85 -11.21 26.19 -21.86
N GLU A 86 -10.32 26.80 -22.63
CA GLU A 86 -10.66 27.36 -23.95
C GLU A 86 -11.21 26.28 -24.90
N ILE A 87 -10.62 25.07 -24.90
CA ILE A 87 -11.10 23.95 -25.71
C ILE A 87 -12.52 23.52 -25.30
N LEU A 88 -12.82 23.53 -24.00
CA LEU A 88 -14.14 23.21 -23.48
C LEU A 88 -15.19 24.25 -23.91
N GLU A 89 -14.85 25.54 -23.80
CA GLU A 89 -15.74 26.63 -24.23
C GLU A 89 -16.04 26.53 -25.72
N LEU A 90 -15.02 26.27 -26.54
CA LEU A 90 -15.18 26.03 -27.98
C LEU A 90 -16.05 24.79 -28.26
N TRP A 91 -15.86 23.71 -27.50
CA TRP A 91 -16.66 22.50 -27.65
C TRP A 91 -18.14 22.76 -27.38
N ASN A 92 -18.45 23.36 -26.23
CA ASN A 92 -19.83 23.62 -25.81
C ASN A 92 -20.52 24.64 -26.74
N LYS A 93 -19.76 25.55 -27.37
CA LYS A 93 -20.28 26.47 -28.39
C LYS A 93 -20.55 25.75 -29.72
N ALA A 94 -19.68 24.84 -30.15
CA ALA A 94 -19.82 24.09 -31.39
C ALA A 94 -20.84 22.94 -31.31
N HIS A 95 -21.06 22.37 -30.12
CA HIS A 95 -21.96 21.24 -29.88
C HIS A 95 -22.95 21.53 -28.72
N PRO A 96 -23.97 22.38 -28.93
CA PRO A 96 -24.90 22.78 -27.88
C PRO A 96 -25.68 21.62 -27.24
N ASN A 97 -25.94 20.57 -28.01
CA ASN A 97 -26.67 19.38 -27.56
C ASN A 97 -25.78 18.34 -26.87
N GLU A 98 -24.46 18.55 -26.84
CA GLU A 98 -23.47 17.61 -26.30
C GLU A 98 -22.51 18.33 -25.35
N GLN A 99 -23.07 19.06 -24.39
CA GLN A 99 -22.27 19.80 -23.42
C GLN A 99 -21.42 18.85 -22.58
N LEU A 100 -20.16 19.22 -22.40
CA LEU A 100 -19.20 18.48 -21.61
C LEU A 100 -18.77 19.28 -20.38
N ALA A 101 -18.20 18.54 -19.42
CA ALA A 101 -17.44 19.09 -18.31
C ALA A 101 -15.94 19.04 -18.63
N LEU A 102 -15.16 19.93 -17.99
CA LEU A 102 -13.71 20.03 -18.19
C LEU A 102 -12.98 18.69 -18.03
N ASN A 103 -13.36 17.89 -17.03
CA ASN A 103 -12.75 16.58 -16.78
C ASN A 103 -12.94 15.59 -17.93
N GLN A 104 -14.05 15.69 -18.67
CA GLN A 104 -14.29 14.82 -19.83
C GLN A 104 -13.34 15.17 -20.98
N ILE A 105 -13.09 16.46 -21.23
CA ILE A 105 -12.07 16.93 -22.19
C ILE A 105 -10.67 16.50 -21.75
N ILE A 106 -10.32 16.68 -20.47
CA ILE A 106 -9.03 16.26 -19.91
C ILE A 106 -8.80 14.77 -20.12
N ALA A 107 -9.79 13.95 -19.75
CA ALA A 107 -9.72 12.49 -19.89
C ALA A 107 -9.63 12.07 -21.36
N ALA A 108 -10.41 12.69 -22.25
CA ALA A 108 -10.38 12.40 -23.68
C ALA A 108 -9.00 12.66 -24.28
N MET A 109 -8.44 13.85 -24.04
CA MET A 109 -7.12 14.24 -24.52
C MET A 109 -6.02 13.33 -23.96
N LYS A 110 -6.07 13.00 -22.65
CA LYS A 110 -5.10 12.11 -22.00
C LYS A 110 -5.15 10.69 -22.58
N ASN A 111 -6.34 10.11 -22.68
CA ASN A 111 -6.52 8.72 -23.11
C ASN A 111 -6.27 8.51 -24.62
N LYS A 112 -6.37 9.58 -25.41
CA LYS A 112 -6.16 9.55 -26.87
C LYS A 112 -4.87 10.24 -27.31
N HIS A 113 -4.01 10.58 -26.35
CA HIS A 113 -2.71 11.20 -26.58
C HIS A 113 -2.78 12.47 -27.44
N ILE A 114 -3.83 13.29 -27.25
CA ILE A 114 -3.98 14.58 -27.93
C ILE A 114 -3.32 15.65 -27.05
N THR A 115 -2.34 16.35 -27.59
CA THR A 115 -1.64 17.44 -26.91
C THR A 115 -2.11 18.78 -27.46
N ASN A 116 -2.13 19.80 -26.59
CA ASN A 116 -2.40 21.18 -27.00
C ASN A 116 -1.11 21.98 -27.28
N GLY A 117 0.07 21.36 -27.16
CA GLY A 117 1.35 21.99 -27.47
C GLY A 117 1.73 23.20 -26.60
N ARG A 118 0.97 23.54 -25.55
CA ARG A 118 1.31 24.64 -24.64
C ARG A 118 2.41 24.18 -23.68
N ASP A 119 3.55 24.86 -23.72
CA ASP A 119 4.56 24.73 -22.69
C ASP A 119 4.12 25.53 -21.46
N THR A 120 3.86 24.84 -20.35
CA THR A 120 3.48 25.48 -19.07
C THR A 120 4.66 25.55 -18.10
N ARG A 121 5.88 25.26 -18.57
CA ARG A 121 7.09 25.43 -17.75
C ARG A 121 7.37 26.92 -17.55
N PHE A 122 7.86 27.25 -16.37
CA PHE A 122 8.37 28.60 -16.13
C PHE A 122 9.57 28.88 -17.03
N GLU A 123 9.60 30.08 -17.61
CA GLU A 123 10.73 30.51 -18.42
C GLU A 123 12.00 30.66 -17.56
N LYS A 124 13.16 30.40 -18.16
CA LYS A 124 14.44 30.55 -17.48
C LYS A 124 14.59 32.01 -17.02
N GLY A 125 14.75 32.21 -15.71
CA GLY A 125 14.83 33.55 -15.12
C GLY A 125 13.50 34.11 -14.60
N HIS A 126 12.41 33.35 -14.68
CA HIS A 126 11.15 33.72 -14.04
C HIS A 126 11.34 33.98 -12.54
N LYS A 127 11.06 35.21 -12.10
CA LYS A 127 11.06 35.62 -10.70
C LYS A 127 9.62 35.80 -10.25
N CYS A 128 9.22 35.13 -9.17
CA CYS A 128 7.92 35.38 -8.56
C CYS A 128 7.88 36.77 -7.92
N GLU A 129 6.85 37.55 -8.25
CA GLU A 129 6.64 38.91 -7.73
C GLU A 129 6.55 38.95 -6.20
N TYR A 130 5.92 37.92 -5.62
CA TYR A 130 5.76 37.73 -4.17
C TYR A 130 6.82 36.78 -3.58
N GLY A 131 7.92 36.56 -4.29
CA GLY A 131 9.02 35.73 -3.80
C GLY A 131 9.74 36.36 -2.63
N TRP A 132 10.21 35.52 -1.71
CA TRP A 132 11.10 35.94 -0.63
C TRP A 132 12.37 36.58 -1.22
N LYS A 133 12.66 37.81 -0.82
CA LYS A 133 13.89 38.49 -1.24
C LYS A 133 15.08 37.86 -0.51
N LYS A 134 16.18 37.62 -1.22
CA LYS A 134 17.42 37.12 -0.61
C LYS A 134 17.85 38.05 0.52
N GLY A 135 18.00 37.53 1.74
CA GLY A 135 18.37 38.30 2.93
C GLY A 135 17.19 38.88 3.73
N GLN A 136 15.95 38.73 3.27
CA GLN A 136 14.78 39.13 4.03
C GLN A 136 14.61 38.24 5.27
N ARG A 137 14.62 38.86 6.45
CA ARG A 137 14.34 38.21 7.75
C ARG A 137 13.07 38.83 8.34
N PRO A 138 11.88 38.33 7.97
CA PRO A 138 10.61 38.92 8.41
C PRO A 138 10.36 38.75 9.92
N SER A 139 11.01 37.78 10.56
CA SER A 139 10.66 37.29 11.89
C SER A 139 11.85 37.28 12.86
N ILE A 140 12.70 38.32 12.78
CA ILE A 140 13.92 38.48 13.59
C ILE A 140 13.66 38.26 15.09
N ALA A 141 12.50 38.72 15.58
CA ALA A 141 12.11 38.58 16.98
C ALA A 141 11.92 37.11 17.44
N THR A 142 11.50 36.22 16.53
CA THR A 142 11.20 34.81 16.84
C THR A 142 12.29 33.85 16.36
N GLU A 143 13.36 34.36 15.73
CA GLU A 143 14.46 33.52 15.28
C GLU A 143 15.24 32.92 16.46
N PHE A 144 15.59 31.65 16.35
CA PHE A 144 16.42 30.99 17.36
C PHE A 144 17.80 31.65 17.43
N LYS A 145 18.16 32.15 18.61
CA LYS A 145 19.49 32.69 18.87
C LYS A 145 20.52 31.56 18.88
N LYS A 146 21.74 31.83 18.42
CA LYS A 146 22.85 30.87 18.51
C LYS A 146 23.09 30.51 19.99
N GLY A 147 23.20 29.21 20.29
CA GLY A 147 23.36 28.71 21.66
C GLY A 147 22.06 28.58 22.45
N ASN A 148 20.90 28.80 21.83
CA ASN A 148 19.63 28.56 22.50
C ASN A 148 19.44 27.06 22.79
N VAL A 149 19.35 26.73 24.08
CA VAL A 149 19.09 25.38 24.58
C VAL A 149 17.58 25.20 24.74
N PRO A 150 16.97 24.19 24.10
CA PRO A 150 15.56 23.89 24.28
C PRO A 150 15.22 23.62 25.76
N HIS A 151 14.10 24.15 26.25
CA HIS A 151 13.65 23.94 27.64
C HIS A 151 13.45 22.47 28.01
N ASN A 152 13.25 21.59 27.03
CA ASN A 152 13.06 20.15 27.21
C ASN A 152 14.38 19.35 27.14
N GLN A 153 15.53 20.02 27.04
CA GLN A 153 16.83 19.37 27.02
C GLN A 153 17.08 18.63 28.35
N LYS A 154 17.32 17.31 28.24
CA LYS A 154 17.61 16.45 29.39
C LYS A 154 19.13 16.39 29.66
N PRO A 155 19.58 16.19 30.91
CA PRO A 155 20.99 15.99 31.21
C PRO A 155 21.51 14.67 30.62
N ILE A 156 22.81 14.60 30.32
CA ILE A 156 23.49 13.37 29.91
C ILE A 156 23.31 12.32 31.02
N GLY A 157 23.07 11.06 30.65
CA GLY A 157 22.74 9.97 31.56
C GLY A 157 21.24 9.79 31.82
N THR A 158 20.38 10.71 31.37
CA THR A 158 18.92 10.55 31.50
C THR A 158 18.45 9.31 30.74
N ILE A 159 17.67 8.46 31.42
CA ILE A 159 16.98 7.31 30.82
C ILE A 159 15.57 7.75 30.43
N SER A 160 15.18 7.48 29.19
CA SER A 160 13.85 7.75 28.64
C SER A 160 13.28 6.47 28.05
N VAL A 161 12.03 6.15 28.39
CA VAL A 161 11.28 5.10 27.69
C VAL A 161 10.68 5.71 26.42
N ARG A 162 10.84 5.01 25.29
CA ARG A 162 10.30 5.40 23.98
C ARG A 162 9.59 4.21 23.36
N THR A 163 8.41 4.45 22.83
CA THR A 163 7.60 3.40 22.20
C THR A 163 7.83 3.40 20.69
N ASP A 164 8.11 2.23 20.12
CA ASP A 164 8.20 2.05 18.66
C ASP A 164 6.79 2.03 18.01
N LYS A 165 6.73 2.08 16.68
CA LYS A 165 5.49 2.02 15.87
C LYS A 165 4.58 0.84 16.22
N ASN A 166 5.16 -0.25 16.72
CA ASN A 166 4.44 -1.46 17.11
C ASN A 166 3.96 -1.46 18.57
N GLY A 167 4.08 -0.34 19.29
CA GLY A 167 3.68 -0.25 20.69
C GLY A 167 4.67 -0.86 21.69
N ILE A 168 5.89 -1.18 21.25
CA ILE A 168 6.92 -1.83 22.08
C ILE A 168 7.78 -0.76 22.77
N PRO A 169 7.83 -0.71 24.12
CA PRO A 169 8.64 0.25 24.85
C PRO A 169 10.12 -0.16 24.87
N TYR A 170 11.02 0.77 24.58
CA TYR A 170 12.46 0.59 24.74
C TYR A 170 13.03 1.69 25.64
N ARG A 171 13.99 1.31 26.49
CA ARG A 171 14.78 2.28 27.27
C ARG A 171 15.92 2.85 26.42
N TRP A 172 16.07 4.17 26.46
CA TRP A 172 17.14 4.92 25.81
C TRP A 172 17.91 5.74 26.84
N ILE A 173 19.22 5.85 26.69
CA ILE A 173 20.08 6.70 27.52
C ILE A 173 20.66 7.85 26.70
N LYS A 174 20.64 9.05 27.26
CA LYS A 174 21.31 10.21 26.64
C LYS A 174 22.81 10.10 26.86
N ILE A 175 23.58 9.90 25.80
CA ILE A 175 25.05 9.79 25.86
C ILE A 175 25.75 11.11 25.49
N GLY A 176 25.03 12.08 24.93
CA GLY A 176 25.55 13.39 24.57
C GLY A 176 24.46 14.30 24.02
N ASP A 177 24.82 15.49 23.58
CA ASP A 177 23.86 16.42 23.01
C ASP A 177 23.31 15.91 21.68
N ASN A 178 21.97 15.80 21.62
CA ASN A 178 21.24 15.17 20.53
C ASN A 178 21.67 13.72 20.22
N LYS A 179 22.40 13.07 21.13
CA LYS A 179 22.86 11.68 21.00
C LYS A 179 22.21 10.82 22.05
N TRP A 180 21.37 9.90 21.60
CA TRP A 180 20.70 8.91 22.41
C TRP A 180 21.05 7.52 21.89
N GLU A 181 21.28 6.59 22.81
CA GLU A 181 21.56 5.20 22.51
C GLU A 181 20.54 4.30 23.22
N MET A 182 20.25 3.14 22.63
CA MET A 182 19.45 2.10 23.28
C MET A 182 20.14 1.62 24.56
N TYR A 183 19.42 1.58 25.67
CA TYR A 183 20.00 1.32 26.98
C TYR A 183 20.61 -0.09 27.11
N HIS A 184 19.96 -1.11 26.55
CA HIS A 184 20.51 -2.47 26.51
C HIS A 184 21.85 -2.55 25.76
N ARG A 185 22.01 -1.79 24.67
CA ARG A 185 23.26 -1.72 23.91
C ARG A 185 24.35 -1.00 24.69
N HIS A 186 23.98 0.08 25.39
CA HIS A 186 24.90 0.81 26.26
C HIS A 186 25.46 -0.09 27.38
N ILE A 187 24.60 -0.85 28.05
CA ILE A 187 24.99 -1.78 29.11
C ILE A 187 25.89 -2.88 28.56
N TRP A 188 25.52 -3.49 27.42
CA TRP A 188 26.36 -4.48 26.75
C TRP A 188 27.74 -3.91 26.42
N LYS A 189 27.79 -2.70 25.83
CA LYS A 189 29.05 -2.04 25.45
C LYS A 189 29.95 -1.76 26.65
N LYS A 190 29.35 -1.42 27.80
CA LYS A 190 30.08 -1.18 29.04
C LYS A 190 30.71 -2.45 29.62
N THR A 191 30.05 -3.60 29.49
CA THR A 191 30.51 -4.87 30.08
C THR A 191 31.39 -5.70 29.15
N TYR A 192 31.01 -5.84 27.88
CA TYR A 192 31.64 -6.75 26.91
C TYR A 192 32.31 -6.03 25.72
N GLY A 193 32.09 -4.72 25.56
CA GLY A 193 32.63 -3.95 24.43
C GLY A 193 31.70 -3.91 23.22
N GLU A 194 32.24 -3.57 22.05
CA GLU A 194 31.44 -3.31 20.85
C GLU A 194 30.75 -4.57 20.32
N VAL A 195 29.51 -4.41 19.83
CA VAL A 195 28.76 -5.48 19.17
C VAL A 195 29.39 -5.77 17.80
N PRO A 196 29.85 -7.00 17.54
CA PRO A 196 30.44 -7.36 16.25
C PRO A 196 29.47 -7.16 15.08
N SER A 197 30.03 -6.95 13.88
CA SER A 197 29.21 -6.86 12.66
C SER A 197 28.47 -8.18 12.43
N GLY A 198 27.20 -8.09 12.05
CA GLY A 198 26.35 -9.27 11.83
C GLY A 198 25.68 -9.82 13.09
N MET A 199 26.00 -9.29 14.27
CA MET A 199 25.36 -9.67 15.54
C MET A 199 24.36 -8.63 16.03
N VAL A 200 23.41 -9.07 16.85
CA VAL A 200 22.38 -8.26 17.48
C VAL A 200 22.23 -8.65 18.96
N ILE A 201 21.90 -7.67 19.79
CA ILE A 201 21.55 -7.92 21.19
C ILE A 201 20.05 -8.17 21.26
N THR A 202 19.66 -9.27 21.89
CA THR A 202 18.26 -9.64 22.15
C THR A 202 18.02 -9.81 23.65
N PHE A 203 16.75 -9.81 24.04
CA PHE A 203 16.30 -10.03 25.41
C PHE A 203 15.89 -11.49 25.57
N LYS A 204 16.44 -12.19 26.56
CA LYS A 204 16.13 -13.60 26.81
C LYS A 204 14.65 -13.77 27.15
N ASP A 205 14.09 -12.89 27.97
CA ASP A 205 12.66 -12.92 28.33
C ASP A 205 11.70 -12.32 27.27
N GLY A 206 12.24 -11.60 26.29
CA GLY A 206 11.46 -10.87 25.29
C GLY A 206 10.86 -9.54 25.78
N ASN A 207 11.22 -9.09 26.98
CA ASN A 207 10.81 -7.80 27.56
C ASN A 207 11.92 -6.75 27.41
N GLN A 208 11.65 -5.74 26.58
CA GLN A 208 12.60 -4.69 26.21
C GLN A 208 12.87 -3.67 27.33
N GLU A 209 12.09 -3.71 28.41
CA GLU A 209 12.32 -2.88 29.59
C GLU A 209 13.30 -3.52 30.57
N HIS A 210 13.47 -4.84 30.52
CA HIS A 210 14.31 -5.60 31.43
C HIS A 210 15.77 -5.64 30.92
N CYS A 211 16.45 -4.51 31.06
CA CYS A 211 17.82 -4.30 30.55
C CYS A 211 18.93 -4.81 31.50
N GLU A 212 18.77 -5.97 32.12
CA GLU A 212 19.82 -6.57 32.95
C GLU A 212 20.81 -7.37 32.09
N ILE A 213 22.10 -7.30 32.40
CA ILE A 213 23.13 -7.97 31.58
C ILE A 213 22.89 -9.48 31.43
N ASN A 214 22.36 -10.13 32.47
CA ASN A 214 22.03 -11.55 32.48
C ASN A 214 20.84 -11.89 31.59
N ASN A 215 19.94 -10.93 31.34
CA ASN A 215 18.80 -11.04 30.44
C ASN A 215 19.15 -10.65 28.99
N LEU A 216 20.36 -10.17 28.72
CA LEU A 216 20.81 -9.87 27.37
C LEU A 216 21.54 -11.06 26.76
N ALA A 217 21.33 -11.28 25.48
CA ALA A 217 22.05 -12.28 24.71
C ALA A 217 22.54 -11.68 23.39
N LEU A 218 23.77 -12.00 23.02
CA LEU A 218 24.34 -11.68 21.71
C LEU A 218 24.09 -12.87 20.77
N ILE A 219 23.39 -12.61 19.68
CA ILE A 219 23.07 -13.61 18.67
C ILE A 219 23.35 -13.07 17.27
N THR A 220 23.54 -13.95 16.31
CA THR A 220 23.65 -13.57 14.89
C THR A 220 22.30 -13.08 14.35
N LYS A 221 22.33 -12.32 13.26
CA LYS A 221 21.09 -11.88 12.58
C LYS A 221 20.28 -13.06 12.07
N GLU A 222 20.95 -14.12 11.62
CA GLU A 222 20.38 -15.37 11.13
C GLU A 222 19.66 -16.11 12.27
N GLU A 223 20.31 -16.28 13.41
CA GLU A 223 19.71 -16.84 14.63
C GLU A 223 18.48 -16.03 15.04
N ASN A 224 18.58 -14.69 15.06
CA ASN A 224 17.46 -13.83 15.44
C ASN A 224 16.23 -14.03 14.54
N VAL A 225 16.43 -14.13 13.22
CA VAL A 225 15.33 -14.41 12.29
C VAL A 225 14.72 -15.79 12.54
N ALA A 226 15.53 -16.82 12.80
CA ALA A 226 15.05 -18.16 13.09
C ALA A 226 14.25 -18.19 14.41
N ILE A 227 14.77 -17.57 15.48
CA ILE A 227 14.10 -17.45 16.78
C ILE A 227 12.75 -16.74 16.63
N MET A 228 12.67 -15.67 15.83
CA MET A 228 11.40 -14.96 15.58
C MET A 228 10.33 -15.84 14.93
N ARG A 229 10.71 -16.88 14.18
CA ARG A 229 9.75 -17.81 13.53
C ARG A 229 9.05 -18.75 14.50
N PHE A 230 9.62 -18.98 15.69
CA PHE A 230 8.98 -19.78 16.75
C PHE A 230 7.76 -19.09 17.37
N ARG A 231 7.48 -17.81 17.03
CA ARG A 231 6.35 -17.01 17.55
C ARG A 231 6.30 -16.86 19.08
N MET A 232 7.38 -17.23 19.78
CA MET A 232 7.57 -17.05 21.23
C MET A 232 8.44 -15.82 21.51
N THR A 233 8.04 -14.66 20.98
CA THR A 233 8.83 -13.42 21.07
C THR A 233 8.51 -12.57 22.30
N LYS A 234 7.43 -12.89 23.02
CA LYS A 234 6.97 -12.16 24.20
C LYS A 234 6.81 -13.10 25.39
N ASN A 235 7.14 -12.63 26.58
CA ASN A 235 6.90 -13.30 27.86
C ASN A 235 7.43 -14.74 27.93
N ARG A 236 8.56 -15.01 27.27
CA ARG A 236 9.22 -16.31 27.41
C ARG A 236 10.14 -16.28 28.63
N THR A 237 10.44 -17.45 29.19
CA THR A 237 11.48 -17.54 30.22
C THR A 237 12.87 -17.58 29.60
N ALA A 238 13.91 -17.30 30.39
CA ALA A 238 15.28 -17.46 29.94
C ALA A 238 15.58 -18.91 29.49
N GLU A 239 15.05 -19.90 30.21
CA GLU A 239 15.17 -21.33 29.85
C GLU A 239 14.54 -21.64 28.49
N GLN A 240 13.35 -21.09 28.21
CA GLN A 240 12.71 -21.25 26.90
C GLN A 240 13.54 -20.62 25.78
N PHE A 241 14.15 -19.46 26.04
CA PHE A 241 15.05 -18.83 25.06
C PHE A 241 16.27 -19.69 24.77
N GLU A 242 16.94 -20.21 25.81
CA GLU A 242 18.11 -21.09 25.62
C GLU A 242 17.73 -22.35 24.84
N ALA A 243 16.57 -22.97 25.14
CA ALA A 243 16.07 -24.13 24.39
C ALA A 243 15.81 -23.81 22.90
N ILE A 244 15.15 -22.69 22.60
CA ILE A 244 14.90 -22.25 21.21
C ILE A 244 16.22 -21.96 20.50
N LYS A 245 17.19 -21.35 21.19
CA LYS A 245 18.52 -21.11 20.65
C LYS A 245 19.20 -22.43 20.30
N THR A 246 19.20 -23.42 21.20
CA THR A 246 19.74 -24.76 20.92
C THR A 246 19.08 -25.42 19.71
N ILE A 247 17.74 -25.36 19.60
CA ILE A 247 17.02 -25.90 18.43
C ILE A 247 17.44 -25.19 17.14
N THR A 248 17.62 -23.86 17.20
CA THR A 248 18.06 -23.05 16.06
C THR A 248 19.46 -23.44 15.61
N ASP A 249 20.38 -23.58 16.56
CA ASP A 249 21.78 -23.96 16.32
C ASP A 249 21.87 -25.38 15.71
N ILE A 250 21.07 -26.33 16.22
CA ILE A 250 20.95 -27.69 15.64
C ILE A 250 20.42 -27.63 14.21
N GLY A 251 19.37 -26.85 13.96
CA GLY A 251 18.80 -26.69 12.62
C GLY A 251 19.79 -26.12 11.60
N PHE A 252 20.62 -25.16 12.02
CA PHE A 252 21.72 -24.64 11.20
C PHE A 252 22.79 -25.68 10.94
N LYS A 253 23.17 -26.48 11.94
CA LYS A 253 24.16 -27.54 11.77
C LYS A 253 23.68 -28.65 10.82
N ILE A 254 22.42 -29.06 10.92
CA ILE A 254 21.82 -30.04 9.98
C ILE A 254 21.88 -29.50 8.55
N LYS A 255 21.50 -28.23 8.36
CA LYS A 255 21.52 -27.60 7.03
C LYS A 255 22.93 -27.54 6.45
N GLU A 256 23.93 -27.19 7.26
CA GLU A 256 25.33 -27.18 6.86
C GLU A 256 25.78 -28.57 6.38
N LEU A 257 25.46 -29.63 7.15
CA LEU A 257 25.79 -31.02 6.81
C LEU A 257 25.08 -31.55 5.56
N GLN A 258 23.88 -31.04 5.24
CA GLN A 258 23.15 -31.40 4.01
C GLN A 258 23.67 -30.68 2.76
N THR A 259 24.37 -29.56 2.94
CA THR A 259 24.95 -28.75 1.85
C THR A 259 26.44 -29.04 1.60
N ALA A 260 27.08 -29.78 2.51
CA ALA A 260 28.45 -30.27 2.38
C ALA A 260 28.49 -31.59 1.60
#